data_AF-A0A969MG31-F1
#
_entry.id   AF-A0A969MG31-F1
#
_cell.length_a   1.000
_cell.length_b   1.000
_cell.length_c   1.000
_cell.angle_alpha   90.00
_cell.angle_beta   90.00
_cell.angle_gamma   90.00
#
_symmetry.space_group_name_H-M   'P 1'
#
loop_
_entity.id
_entity.type
_entity.pdbx_description
1 polymer ?
#
loop_
_entity_poly.entity_id
_entity_poly.type
_entity_poly.pdbx_seq_one_letter_code
_entity_poly.pdbx_strand_id
1 'polypeptide(L)'
;MFKKFCIKVFQAINLTVGATSLVAIAVGALTVFGSSGLLCLEKAGVKTIPDKRIQQTLYLGMGSTLLGGVGFVSASFAAACVASLLDRVDWDDDDEFLTSNNTNSVVFKSSASIPTTETNDSLYLYQIMRIEGCSHLDTKLIVGRTEDEALQKVVIYDFLDSHRKDNLMELFDLDFDEDKLIGKAFSSLKSNPWNAVCEFVDFYRPQLEFKSSYEEFSSFNLEICAGCRNFHGANKIVCGMHPYGWDNSSTCPDWQSDKHQKRVYFPFEREETIEQLNQSIELNQATLIKNDNGTLTLWDDYTNRRFNFSWAGKLQDDSDKLVELGENARLLSYIQYFSVRAVIEFDYSSKIDEFAQQLKGIATVAINDTGINVRVNHCPKFNIKIKRQYRFRFDGIPLYPYESIVPQELKYNYNLVTFIEWLKVNKARVG
;
A
#
# COMPACT_ATOMS: atom_id res chain seq x y z
N MET A 1 45.64 6.90 3.04
CA MET A 1 45.88 7.29 1.63
C MET A 1 45.61 6.13 0.65
N PHE A 2 46.21 4.94 0.84
CA PHE A 2 46.00 3.74 0.01
C PHE A 2 44.52 3.28 -0.09
N LYS A 3 43.78 3.24 1.04
CA LYS A 3 42.36 2.85 1.07
C LYS A 3 41.45 3.78 0.24
N LYS A 4 41.66 5.11 0.32
CA LYS A 4 40.92 6.10 -0.50
C LYS A 4 41.26 5.98 -2.00
N PHE A 5 42.50 5.60 -2.34
CA PHE A 5 42.91 5.32 -3.72
C PHE A 5 42.22 4.06 -4.26
N CYS A 6 42.20 2.96 -3.51
CA CYS A 6 41.52 1.71 -3.91
C CYS A 6 40.02 1.91 -4.13
N ILE A 7 39.34 2.69 -3.27
CA ILE A 7 37.91 2.99 -3.41
C ILE A 7 37.63 3.77 -4.71
N LYS A 8 38.42 4.81 -5.01
CA LYS A 8 38.27 5.59 -6.25
C LYS A 8 38.50 4.75 -7.50
N VAL A 9 39.53 3.89 -7.49
CA VAL A 9 39.80 2.96 -8.60
C VAL A 9 38.64 1.98 -8.78
N PHE A 10 38.10 1.43 -7.68
CA PHE A 10 36.99 0.49 -7.74
C PHE A 10 35.68 1.15 -8.24
N GLN A 11 35.37 2.38 -7.80
CA GLN A 11 34.24 3.16 -8.31
C GLN A 11 34.36 3.43 -9.82
N ALA A 12 35.56 3.79 -10.29
CA ALA A 12 35.80 4.02 -11.71
C ALA A 12 35.61 2.73 -12.54
N ILE A 13 36.09 1.59 -12.04
CA ILE A 13 35.88 0.29 -12.69
C ILE A 13 34.39 -0.06 -12.70
N ASN A 14 33.69 0.13 -11.59
CA ASN A 14 32.27 -0.22 -11.47
C ASN A 14 31.38 0.62 -12.39
N LEU A 15 31.64 1.93 -12.48
CA LEU A 15 30.97 2.83 -13.42
C LEU A 15 31.22 2.40 -14.87
N THR A 16 32.47 2.02 -15.21
CA THR A 16 32.84 1.56 -16.55
C THR A 16 32.13 0.25 -16.91
N VAL A 17 32.06 -0.71 -15.99
CA VAL A 17 31.35 -1.98 -16.18
C VAL A 17 29.86 -1.72 -16.34
N GLY A 18 29.23 -0.93 -15.47
CA GLY A 18 27.81 -0.57 -15.59
C GLY A 18 27.46 0.12 -16.92
N ALA A 19 28.28 1.08 -17.35
CA ALA A 19 28.07 1.80 -18.61
C ALA A 19 28.23 0.88 -19.84
N THR A 20 29.26 0.03 -19.86
CA THR A 20 29.49 -0.93 -20.96
C THR A 20 28.40 -2.01 -21.01
N SER A 21 27.90 -2.45 -19.86
CA SER A 21 26.75 -3.36 -19.75
C SER A 21 25.46 -2.75 -20.29
N LEU A 22 25.16 -1.48 -19.96
CA LEU A 22 23.99 -0.77 -20.51
C LEU A 22 24.06 -0.61 -22.03
N VAL A 23 25.24 -0.29 -22.57
CA VAL A 23 25.46 -0.21 -24.03
C VAL A 23 25.25 -1.58 -24.67
N ALA A 24 25.76 -2.67 -24.07
CA ALA A 24 25.54 -4.03 -24.56
C ALA A 24 24.06 -4.44 -24.57
N ILE A 25 23.31 -4.07 -23.51
CA ILE A 25 21.86 -4.28 -23.44
C ILE A 25 21.14 -3.49 -24.54
N ALA A 26 21.46 -2.22 -24.72
CA ALA A 26 20.82 -1.36 -25.72
C ALA A 26 21.06 -1.86 -27.15
N VAL A 27 22.31 -2.20 -27.49
CA VAL A 27 22.68 -2.76 -28.80
C VAL A 27 22.04 -4.14 -29.00
N GLY A 28 22.03 -4.99 -27.97
CA GLY A 28 21.38 -6.29 -28.00
C GLY A 28 19.86 -6.19 -28.22
N ALA A 29 19.19 -5.26 -27.55
CA ALA A 29 17.75 -5.05 -27.72
C ALA A 29 17.42 -4.56 -29.14
N LEU A 30 18.14 -3.56 -29.66
CA LEU A 30 17.95 -3.06 -31.02
C LEU A 30 18.14 -4.16 -32.07
N THR A 31 19.13 -5.02 -31.88
CA THR A 31 19.40 -6.14 -32.80
C THR A 31 18.34 -7.24 -32.71
N VAL A 32 17.84 -7.58 -31.52
CA VAL A 32 16.74 -8.54 -31.35
C VAL A 32 15.45 -8.04 -31.98
N PHE A 33 15.03 -6.80 -31.70
CA PHE A 33 13.79 -6.24 -32.25
C PHE A 33 13.89 -6.02 -33.77
N GLY A 34 15.03 -5.53 -34.26
CA GLY A 34 15.27 -5.37 -35.69
C GLY A 34 15.26 -6.70 -36.45
N SER A 35 15.92 -7.73 -35.91
CA SER A 35 15.97 -9.07 -36.54
C SER A 35 14.63 -9.80 -36.48
N SER A 36 13.88 -9.66 -35.38
CA SER A 36 12.53 -10.21 -35.24
C SER A 36 11.56 -9.56 -36.23
N GLY A 37 11.65 -8.23 -36.41
CA GLY A 37 10.88 -7.51 -37.42
C GLY A 37 11.20 -7.96 -38.85
N LEU A 38 12.47 -8.18 -39.18
CA LEU A 38 12.90 -8.72 -40.47
C LEU A 38 12.34 -10.14 -40.74
N LEU A 39 12.32 -11.02 -39.73
CA LEU A 39 11.71 -12.36 -39.81
C LEU A 39 10.20 -12.28 -40.09
N CYS A 40 9.49 -11.33 -39.48
CA CYS A 40 8.06 -11.11 -39.74
C CYS A 40 7.81 -10.62 -41.16
N LEU A 41 8.67 -9.74 -41.70
CA LEU A 41 8.57 -9.23 -43.07
C LEU A 41 8.86 -10.32 -44.11
N GLU A 42 9.86 -11.18 -43.87
CA GLU A 42 10.17 -12.33 -44.73
C GLU A 42 9.01 -13.32 -44.79
N LYS A 43 8.42 -13.66 -43.64
CA LYS A 43 7.21 -14.50 -43.55
C LYS A 43 5.99 -13.88 -44.26
N ALA A 44 5.95 -12.56 -44.38
CA ALA A 44 4.92 -11.83 -45.11
C ALA A 44 5.22 -11.72 -46.63
N GLY A 45 6.28 -12.37 -47.13
CA GLY A 45 6.63 -12.39 -48.55
C GLY A 45 7.43 -11.17 -49.02
N VAL A 46 7.90 -10.32 -48.10
CA VAL A 46 8.78 -9.19 -48.44
C VAL A 46 10.21 -9.70 -48.61
N LYS A 47 10.85 -9.38 -49.73
CA LYS A 47 12.21 -9.82 -50.03
C LYS A 47 13.23 -9.14 -49.11
N THR A 48 13.75 -9.87 -48.14
CA THR A 48 14.73 -9.43 -47.14
C THR A 48 16.10 -10.10 -47.33
N ILE A 49 17.03 -9.87 -46.39
CA ILE A 49 18.32 -10.58 -46.28
C ILE A 49 18.02 -12.06 -45.97
N PRO A 50 18.82 -13.03 -46.45
CA PRO A 50 18.57 -14.46 -46.21
C PRO A 50 18.40 -14.83 -44.73
N ASP A 51 17.33 -15.59 -44.43
CA ASP A 51 16.95 -16.17 -43.13
C ASP A 51 18.12 -16.56 -42.21
N LYS A 52 19.11 -17.28 -42.75
CA LYS A 52 20.28 -17.77 -42.00
C LYS A 52 21.08 -16.63 -41.36
N ARG A 53 21.18 -15.47 -42.01
CA ARG A 53 21.86 -14.28 -41.46
C ARG A 53 20.99 -13.55 -40.44
N ILE A 54 19.67 -13.56 -40.59
CA ILE A 54 18.75 -12.95 -39.63
C ILE A 54 18.78 -13.73 -38.31
N GLN A 55 18.73 -15.06 -38.37
CA GLN A 55 18.86 -15.92 -37.18
C GLN A 55 20.20 -15.74 -36.46
N GLN A 56 21.33 -15.67 -37.18
CA GLN A 56 22.64 -15.41 -36.57
C GLN A 56 22.68 -14.07 -35.84
N THR A 57 22.08 -13.02 -36.40
CA THR A 57 22.02 -11.68 -35.80
C THR A 57 21.12 -11.66 -34.57
N LEU A 58 20.01 -12.42 -34.60
CA LEU A 58 19.11 -12.59 -33.45
C LEU A 58 19.81 -13.27 -32.27
N TYR A 59 20.53 -14.37 -32.49
CA TYR A 59 21.29 -15.05 -31.43
C TYR A 59 22.40 -14.17 -30.85
N LEU A 60 23.07 -13.36 -31.69
CA LEU A 60 24.09 -12.42 -31.24
C LEU A 60 23.50 -11.29 -30.40
N GLY A 61 22.31 -10.80 -30.78
CA GLY A 61 21.55 -9.82 -29.99
C GLY A 61 21.12 -10.37 -28.62
N MET A 62 20.58 -11.59 -28.58
CA MET A 62 20.21 -12.27 -27.33
C MET A 62 21.42 -12.55 -26.43
N GLY A 63 22.56 -12.95 -27.01
CA GLY A 63 23.80 -13.12 -26.25
C GLY A 63 24.30 -11.81 -25.64
N SER A 64 24.19 -10.71 -26.38
CA SER A 64 24.60 -9.38 -25.93
C SER A 64 23.72 -8.83 -24.81
N THR A 65 22.40 -9.05 -24.86
CA THR A 65 21.49 -8.66 -23.77
C THR A 65 21.72 -9.48 -22.51
N LEU A 66 21.95 -10.79 -22.62
CA LEU A 66 22.24 -11.66 -21.48
C LEU A 66 23.56 -11.28 -20.79
N LEU A 67 24.64 -11.11 -21.55
CA LEU A 67 25.94 -10.71 -21.00
C LEU A 67 25.90 -9.31 -20.39
N GLY A 68 25.19 -8.38 -21.04
CA GLY A 68 24.96 -7.04 -20.50
C GLY A 68 24.14 -7.06 -19.21
N GLY A 69 23.12 -7.92 -19.11
CA GLY A 69 22.32 -8.10 -17.88
C GLY A 69 23.15 -8.57 -16.70
N VAL A 70 23.98 -9.60 -16.89
CA VAL A 70 24.89 -10.12 -15.84
C VAL A 70 25.89 -9.05 -15.38
N GLY A 71 26.46 -8.29 -16.32
CA GLY A 71 27.37 -7.19 -16.00
C GLY A 71 26.69 -6.03 -15.25
N PHE A 72 25.43 -5.71 -15.57
CA PHE A 72 24.68 -4.68 -14.87
C PHE A 72 24.32 -5.07 -13.43
N VAL A 73 23.89 -6.31 -13.21
CA VAL A 73 23.55 -6.83 -11.87
C VAL A 73 24.80 -6.87 -10.98
N SER A 74 25.93 -7.34 -11.51
CA SER A 74 27.19 -7.37 -10.76
C SER A 74 27.70 -5.96 -10.41
N ALA A 75 27.56 -4.98 -11.32
CA ALA A 75 27.91 -3.59 -11.04
C ALA A 75 27.02 -2.95 -9.97
N SER A 76 25.73 -3.29 -9.97
CA SER A 76 24.76 -2.81 -8.98
C SER A 76 25.06 -3.38 -7.58
N PHE A 77 25.38 -4.68 -7.49
CA PHE A 77 25.78 -5.31 -6.24
C PHE A 77 27.09 -4.73 -5.69
N ALA A 78 28.08 -4.53 -6.56
CA ALA A 78 29.35 -3.90 -6.19
C ALA A 78 29.18 -2.45 -5.71
N ALA A 79 28.26 -1.68 -6.31
CA ALA A 79 27.94 -0.33 -5.88
C ALA A 79 27.32 -0.31 -4.47
N ALA A 80 26.38 -1.23 -4.20
CA ALA A 80 25.74 -1.36 -2.90
C ALA A 80 26.74 -1.75 -1.79
N CYS A 81 27.68 -2.66 -2.08
CA CYS A 81 28.75 -3.01 -1.14
C CYS A 81 29.72 -1.84 -0.87
N VAL A 82 29.99 -0.99 -1.86
CA VAL A 82 30.84 0.20 -1.66
C VAL A 82 30.10 1.27 -0.85
N ALA A 83 28.81 1.47 -1.10
CA ALA A 83 27.98 2.39 -0.32
C ALA A 83 27.95 2.00 1.16
N SER A 84 27.78 0.71 1.48
CA SER A 84 27.78 0.23 2.87
C SER A 84 29.16 0.29 3.55
N LEU A 85 30.26 0.28 2.78
CA LEU A 85 31.61 0.48 3.30
C LEU A 85 31.98 1.96 3.50
N LEU A 86 31.37 2.87 2.74
CA LEU A 86 31.53 4.32 2.90
C LEU A 86 30.75 4.84 4.12
N ASP A 87 29.57 4.27 4.38
CA ASP A 87 28.70 4.60 5.52
C ASP A 87 29.34 4.35 6.89
N ARG A 88 30.44 3.57 6.94
CA ARG A 88 31.22 3.30 8.16
C ARG A 88 32.41 4.24 8.37
N VAL A 89 32.68 5.21 7.50
CA VAL A 89 33.95 5.96 7.49
C VAL A 89 33.83 7.47 7.66
N ASP A 90 32.65 8.09 7.50
CA ASP A 90 32.49 9.54 7.72
C ASP A 90 31.74 9.82 9.04
N TRP A 91 32.52 9.98 10.11
CA TRP A 91 32.18 10.89 11.20
C TRP A 91 33.36 11.84 11.31
N ASP A 92 33.20 13.05 10.77
CA ASP A 92 33.70 14.33 11.31
C ASP A 92 33.41 15.46 10.30
N ASP A 93 32.92 16.58 10.85
CA ASP A 93 32.75 17.94 10.31
C ASP A 93 31.46 18.32 9.54
N ASP A 94 30.57 18.97 10.33
CA ASP A 94 29.78 20.20 10.12
C ASP A 94 28.77 20.41 8.96
N ASP A 95 27.54 20.66 9.44
CA ASP A 95 26.47 21.57 9.00
C ASP A 95 25.57 21.31 7.76
N GLU A 96 24.30 21.10 8.13
CA GLU A 96 23.09 21.77 7.60
C GLU A 96 22.61 21.44 6.17
N PHE A 97 21.81 20.38 6.05
CA PHE A 97 20.55 20.41 5.29
C PHE A 97 19.66 19.22 5.73
N LEU A 98 18.62 19.52 6.51
CA LEU A 98 17.59 18.54 6.92
C LEU A 98 16.82 18.05 5.70
N THR A 99 17.21 16.90 5.16
CA THR A 99 16.26 15.99 4.52
C THR A 99 16.01 14.85 5.50
N SER A 100 14.76 14.73 5.94
CA SER A 100 14.31 13.67 6.84
C SER A 100 14.33 12.33 6.12
N ASN A 101 15.50 11.76 5.89
CA ASN A 101 15.62 10.32 5.61
C ASN A 101 15.61 9.62 6.96
N ASN A 102 14.40 9.42 7.48
CA ASN A 102 14.17 8.56 8.63
C ASN A 102 14.24 7.10 8.17
N THR A 103 15.39 6.65 7.67
CA THR A 103 15.65 5.22 7.47
C THR A 103 15.98 4.60 8.81
N ASN A 104 14.98 4.52 9.69
CA ASN A 104 15.04 3.65 10.86
C ASN A 104 15.42 2.26 10.34
N SER A 105 16.58 1.74 10.77
CA SER A 105 16.99 0.40 10.38
C SER A 105 15.91 -0.59 10.80
N VAL A 106 15.53 -1.51 9.90
CA VAL A 106 14.56 -2.55 10.23
C VAL A 106 15.32 -3.75 10.79
N VAL A 107 14.95 -4.19 12.00
CA VAL A 107 15.57 -5.34 12.67
C VAL A 107 14.54 -6.45 12.82
N PHE A 108 14.87 -7.65 12.36
CA PHE A 108 14.03 -8.83 12.50
C PHE A 108 14.46 -9.63 13.74
N LYS A 109 13.54 -9.84 14.68
CA LYS A 109 13.74 -10.64 15.89
C LYS A 109 12.82 -11.85 15.85
N SER A 110 13.39 -13.05 15.92
CA SER A 110 12.59 -14.28 16.07
C SER A 110 11.90 -14.29 17.43
N SER A 111 10.67 -14.79 17.47
CA SER A 111 9.83 -14.98 18.66
C SER A 111 10.55 -15.68 19.83
N ALA A 112 11.52 -16.55 19.54
CA ALA A 112 12.35 -17.26 20.53
C ALA A 112 13.17 -16.31 21.44
N SER A 113 13.37 -15.06 21.02
CA SER A 113 14.06 -14.04 21.79
C SER A 113 13.17 -13.25 22.76
N ILE A 114 11.85 -13.46 22.72
CA ILE A 114 10.91 -12.75 23.60
C ILE A 114 10.77 -13.50 24.93
N PRO A 115 11.00 -12.84 26.08
CA PRO A 115 10.72 -13.45 27.37
C PRO A 115 9.21 -13.76 27.52
N THR A 116 8.90 -14.96 28.03
CA THR A 116 7.53 -15.47 28.24
C THR A 116 6.74 -14.73 29.34
N THR A 117 7.29 -13.67 29.94
CA THR A 117 6.57 -12.79 30.86
C THR A 117 5.50 -12.01 30.08
N GLU A 118 4.30 -12.57 30.05
CA GLU A 118 3.10 -11.96 29.46
C GLU A 118 2.69 -10.74 30.30
N THR A 119 2.90 -9.54 29.77
CA THR A 119 2.21 -8.35 30.26
C THR A 119 0.82 -8.33 29.66
N ASN A 120 -0.20 -8.62 30.46
CA ASN A 120 -1.60 -8.80 30.02
C ASN A 120 -2.31 -7.53 29.54
N ASP A 121 -1.65 -6.37 29.51
CA ASP A 121 -2.31 -5.08 29.32
C ASP A 121 -2.17 -4.51 27.89
N SER A 122 -1.38 -5.14 27.02
CA SER A 122 -1.13 -4.63 25.65
C SER A 122 -1.80 -5.49 24.59
N LEU A 123 -2.57 -4.85 23.71
CA LEU A 123 -3.15 -5.48 22.53
C LEU A 123 -2.21 -5.27 21.34
N TYR A 124 -1.85 -6.37 20.68
CA TYR A 124 -0.92 -6.36 19.55
C TYR A 124 -1.65 -6.64 18.24
N LEU A 125 -1.20 -5.99 17.17
CA LEU A 125 -1.60 -6.28 15.80
C LEU A 125 -0.57 -7.20 15.16
N TYR A 126 -1.01 -8.37 14.71
CA TYR A 126 -0.20 -9.31 13.95
C TYR A 126 -0.60 -9.28 12.49
N GLN A 127 0.39 -9.36 11.61
CA GLN A 127 0.24 -9.40 10.17
C GLN A 127 0.95 -10.63 9.63
N ILE A 128 0.35 -11.25 8.61
CA ILE A 128 0.97 -12.32 7.85
C ILE A 128 1.75 -11.69 6.69
N MET A 129 3.02 -12.02 6.57
CA MET A 129 3.95 -11.35 5.67
C MET A 129 4.88 -12.35 4.98
N ARG A 130 5.35 -11.98 3.78
CA ARG A 130 6.50 -12.59 3.12
C ARG A 130 7.53 -11.48 2.92
N ILE A 131 8.74 -11.68 3.44
CA ILE A 131 9.81 -10.68 3.40
C ILE A 131 10.85 -11.10 2.36
N GLU A 132 10.98 -10.30 1.31
CA GLU A 132 11.97 -10.50 0.26
C GLU A 132 13.30 -9.79 0.59
N GLY A 133 14.41 -10.32 0.08
CA GLY A 133 15.73 -9.70 0.23
C GLY A 133 16.40 -9.91 1.59
N CYS A 134 15.77 -10.68 2.49
CA CYS A 134 16.31 -11.06 3.78
C CYS A 134 16.59 -12.57 3.80
N SER A 135 17.86 -12.98 3.64
CA SER A 135 18.25 -14.37 3.32
C SER A 135 17.71 -15.46 4.25
N HIS A 136 17.40 -15.15 5.52
CA HIS A 136 16.86 -16.13 6.47
C HIS A 136 15.31 -16.19 6.48
N LEU A 137 14.65 -15.17 5.93
CA LEU A 137 13.20 -15.03 5.80
C LEU A 137 12.70 -15.22 4.36
N ASP A 138 13.61 -15.16 3.40
CA ASP A 138 13.30 -15.15 1.98
C ASP A 138 12.41 -16.35 1.63
N THR A 139 11.35 -16.10 0.85
CA THR A 139 10.32 -17.06 0.44
C THR A 139 9.47 -17.68 1.57
N LYS A 140 9.70 -17.36 2.84
CA LYS A 140 8.95 -17.93 3.97
C LYS A 140 7.81 -17.01 4.39
N LEU A 141 6.66 -17.63 4.68
CA LEU A 141 5.54 -16.95 5.29
C LEU A 141 5.76 -16.84 6.80
N ILE A 142 5.67 -15.63 7.32
CA ILE A 142 5.79 -15.33 8.74
C ILE A 142 4.52 -14.70 9.26
N VAL A 143 4.26 -14.90 10.55
CA VAL A 143 3.40 -14.02 11.33
C VAL A 143 4.29 -13.08 12.10
N GLY A 144 3.99 -11.78 12.08
CA GLY A 144 4.80 -10.83 12.82
C GLY A 144 4.07 -9.56 13.19
N ARG A 145 4.67 -8.83 14.11
CA ARG A 145 4.23 -7.50 14.52
C ARG A 145 5.39 -6.53 14.40
N THR A 146 5.05 -5.27 14.16
CA THR A 146 6.04 -4.18 14.07
C THR A 146 5.96 -3.34 15.34
N GLU A 147 7.12 -3.08 15.93
CA GLU A 147 7.30 -2.20 17.07
C GLU A 147 8.22 -1.03 16.66
N ASP A 148 7.82 0.18 17.01
CA ASP A 148 8.64 1.37 16.82
C ASP A 148 9.55 1.53 18.06
N GLU A 149 10.84 1.25 17.91
CA GLU A 149 11.87 1.62 18.89
C GLU A 149 12.48 2.98 18.49
N ALA A 150 13.10 3.69 19.44
CA ALA A 150 13.51 5.09 19.28
C ALA A 150 14.38 5.40 18.04
N LEU A 151 15.13 4.42 17.52
CA LEU A 151 16.03 4.57 16.37
C LEU A 151 15.82 3.50 15.29
N GLN A 152 14.89 2.56 15.49
CA GLN A 152 14.75 1.39 14.62
C GLN A 152 13.32 0.85 14.63
N LYS A 153 12.92 0.24 13.53
CA LYS A 153 11.68 -0.54 13.48
C LYS A 153 12.03 -1.99 13.74
N VAL A 154 11.36 -2.61 14.71
CA VAL A 154 11.59 -4.01 15.04
C VAL A 154 10.42 -4.84 14.58
N VAL A 155 10.70 -5.83 13.74
CA VAL A 155 9.73 -6.84 13.34
C VAL A 155 9.98 -8.08 14.18
N ILE A 156 9.06 -8.35 15.09
CA ILE A 156 9.05 -9.59 15.87
C ILE A 156 8.22 -10.61 15.11
N TYR A 157 8.78 -11.77 14.82
CA TYR A 157 8.13 -12.74 13.93
C TYR A 157 8.27 -14.20 14.39
N ASP A 158 7.38 -15.05 13.88
CA ASP A 158 7.54 -16.50 13.86
C ASP A 158 7.15 -17.09 12.50
N PHE A 159 7.62 -18.29 12.21
CA PHE A 159 7.30 -19.01 10.99
C PHE A 159 5.94 -19.70 11.11
N LEU A 160 5.15 -19.66 10.04
CA LEU A 160 3.91 -20.42 9.94
C LEU A 160 4.21 -21.83 9.40
N ASP A 161 3.83 -22.86 10.16
CA ASP A 161 3.85 -24.24 9.69
C ASP A 161 2.67 -24.53 8.73
N SER A 162 2.72 -25.68 8.03
CA SER A 162 1.69 -26.04 7.05
C SER A 162 0.29 -26.07 7.65
N HIS A 163 0.14 -26.68 8.83
CA HIS A 163 -1.16 -26.85 9.46
C HIS A 163 -1.79 -25.52 9.87
N ARG A 164 -1.00 -24.56 10.35
CA ARG A 164 -1.50 -23.22 10.71
C ARG A 164 -1.78 -22.37 9.48
N LYS A 165 -1.01 -22.51 8.39
CA LYS A 165 -1.37 -21.88 7.11
C LYS A 165 -2.75 -22.34 6.64
N ASP A 166 -3.00 -23.65 6.62
CA ASP A 166 -4.27 -24.22 6.18
C ASP A 166 -5.45 -23.70 7.02
N ASN A 167 -5.29 -23.72 8.34
CA ASN A 167 -6.30 -23.14 9.24
C ASN A 167 -6.54 -21.65 8.98
N LEU A 168 -5.48 -20.85 8.78
CA LEU A 168 -5.64 -19.42 8.51
C LEU A 168 -6.30 -19.17 7.14
N MET A 169 -5.95 -19.94 6.11
CA MET A 169 -6.60 -19.82 4.78
C MET A 169 -8.09 -20.13 4.86
N GLU A 170 -8.45 -21.15 5.63
CA GLU A 170 -9.84 -21.54 5.86
C GLU A 170 -10.60 -20.48 6.69
N LEU A 171 -9.96 -19.87 7.69
CA LEU A 171 -10.56 -18.81 8.51
C LEU A 171 -10.75 -17.50 7.74
N PHE A 172 -9.87 -17.20 6.80
CA PHE A 172 -9.95 -16.00 5.96
C PHE A 172 -10.68 -16.24 4.63
N ASP A 173 -11.25 -17.43 4.41
CA ASP A 173 -11.98 -17.82 3.19
C ASP A 173 -11.16 -17.58 1.90
N LEU A 174 -9.94 -18.13 1.85
CA LEU A 174 -8.95 -17.83 0.79
C LEU A 174 -8.78 -18.92 -0.28
N ASP A 175 -9.65 -19.92 -0.31
CA ASP A 175 -9.58 -21.04 -1.27
C ASP A 175 -8.21 -21.75 -1.29
N PHE A 176 -7.55 -21.86 -0.14
CA PHE A 176 -6.20 -22.43 0.00
C PHE A 176 -5.11 -21.75 -0.85
N ASP A 177 -5.29 -20.46 -1.18
CA ASP A 177 -4.27 -19.65 -1.83
C ASP A 177 -3.35 -18.98 -0.79
N GLU A 178 -2.14 -19.51 -0.65
CA GLU A 178 -1.14 -19.01 0.31
C GLU A 178 -0.78 -17.53 0.03
N ASP A 179 -0.76 -17.10 -1.23
CA ASP A 179 -0.37 -15.73 -1.55
C ASP A 179 -1.44 -14.71 -1.10
N LYS A 180 -2.70 -15.14 -0.99
CA LYS A 180 -3.78 -14.31 -0.41
C LYS A 180 -3.71 -14.17 1.11
N LEU A 181 -2.92 -14.99 1.81
CA LEU A 181 -2.67 -14.79 3.24
C LEU A 181 -1.83 -13.54 3.49
N ILE A 182 -1.00 -13.14 2.51
CA ILE A 182 -0.11 -11.99 2.66
C ILE A 182 -0.96 -10.73 2.88
N GLY A 183 -0.67 -10.01 3.96
CA GLY A 183 -1.39 -8.81 4.34
C GLY A 183 -2.66 -9.05 5.15
N LYS A 184 -3.04 -10.29 5.49
CA LYS A 184 -4.07 -10.54 6.49
C LYS A 184 -3.55 -10.22 7.89
N ALA A 185 -4.42 -9.71 8.75
CA ALA A 185 -4.07 -9.28 10.10
C ALA A 185 -5.11 -9.72 11.13
N PHE A 186 -4.66 -9.80 12.39
CA PHE A 186 -5.51 -10.08 13.53
C PHE A 186 -4.90 -9.51 14.81
N SER A 187 -5.73 -9.27 15.83
CA SER A 187 -5.27 -8.86 17.16
C SER A 187 -5.17 -10.02 18.16
N SER A 188 -4.24 -9.86 19.12
CA SER A 188 -4.04 -10.78 20.25
C SER A 188 -3.39 -10.05 21.42
N LEU A 189 -3.69 -10.50 22.65
CA LEU A 189 -3.00 -10.06 23.87
C LEU A 189 -1.65 -10.76 24.07
N LYS A 190 -1.42 -11.88 23.36
CA LYS A 190 -0.18 -12.64 23.47
C LYS A 190 0.94 -11.85 22.83
N SER A 191 2.05 -11.71 23.57
CA SER A 191 3.21 -10.97 23.09
C SER A 191 4.09 -11.76 22.12
N ASN A 192 3.95 -13.09 22.13
CA ASN A 192 4.69 -13.97 21.24
C ASN A 192 3.85 -14.27 19.98
N PRO A 193 4.39 -14.08 18.76
CA PRO A 193 3.64 -14.31 17.52
C PRO A 193 3.08 -15.73 17.36
N TRP A 194 3.81 -16.75 17.79
CA TRP A 194 3.32 -18.14 17.75
C TRP A 194 2.14 -18.36 18.68
N ASN A 195 2.26 -17.87 19.93
CA ASN A 195 1.18 -17.96 20.91
C ASN A 195 -0.06 -17.19 20.43
N ALA A 196 0.13 -16.05 19.75
CA ALA A 196 -0.95 -15.27 19.16
C ALA A 196 -1.68 -16.02 18.04
N VAL A 197 -0.95 -16.70 17.14
CA VAL A 197 -1.59 -17.55 16.11
C VAL A 197 -2.33 -18.71 16.74
N CYS A 198 -1.75 -19.37 17.75
CA CYS A 198 -2.41 -20.46 18.45
C CYS A 198 -3.69 -19.97 19.14
N GLU A 199 -3.65 -18.85 19.87
CA GLU A 199 -4.85 -18.25 20.46
C GLU A 199 -5.92 -17.93 19.41
N PHE A 200 -5.52 -17.31 18.29
CA PHE A 200 -6.44 -16.94 17.22
C PHE A 200 -7.11 -18.17 16.60
N VAL A 201 -6.32 -19.17 16.22
CA VAL A 201 -6.86 -20.40 15.61
C VAL A 201 -7.68 -21.19 16.63
N ASP A 202 -7.28 -21.24 17.89
CA ASP A 202 -7.99 -21.98 18.93
C ASP A 202 -9.34 -21.32 19.25
N PHE A 203 -9.42 -19.99 19.23
CA PHE A 203 -10.67 -19.25 19.37
C PHE A 203 -11.65 -19.58 18.24
N TYR A 204 -11.17 -19.71 17.00
CA TYR A 204 -11.99 -20.06 15.85
C TYR A 204 -12.02 -21.57 15.53
N ARG A 205 -11.47 -22.43 16.41
CA ARG A 205 -11.43 -23.87 16.18
C ARG A 205 -12.81 -24.50 15.98
N PRO A 206 -13.86 -24.13 16.73
CA PRO A 206 -15.21 -24.64 16.46
C PRO A 206 -15.65 -24.35 15.02
N GLN A 207 -15.19 -23.24 14.44
CA GLN A 207 -15.53 -22.90 13.07
C GLN A 207 -14.82 -23.80 12.06
N LEU A 208 -13.54 -24.03 12.27
CA LEU A 208 -12.71 -24.93 11.47
C LEU A 208 -13.23 -26.37 11.49
N GLU A 209 -13.54 -26.88 12.69
CA GLU A 209 -14.10 -28.21 12.87
C GLU A 209 -15.42 -28.37 12.10
N PHE A 210 -16.30 -27.37 12.18
CA PHE A 210 -17.55 -27.37 11.43
C PHE A 210 -17.32 -27.38 9.92
N LYS A 211 -16.51 -26.46 9.37
CA LYS A 211 -16.21 -26.40 7.92
C LYS A 211 -15.59 -27.71 7.42
N SER A 212 -14.73 -28.35 8.22
CA SER A 212 -14.10 -29.64 7.87
C SER A 212 -15.05 -30.85 7.91
N SER A 213 -16.16 -30.76 8.66
CA SER A 213 -17.00 -31.92 8.99
C SER A 213 -18.13 -32.21 7.99
N TYR A 214 -18.47 -31.27 7.09
CA TYR A 214 -19.57 -31.47 6.15
C TYR A 214 -19.29 -30.89 4.75
N GLU A 215 -18.97 -31.75 3.78
CA GLU A 215 -18.82 -31.39 2.36
C GLU A 215 -20.07 -30.69 1.78
N GLU A 216 -21.25 -30.99 2.32
CA GLU A 216 -22.56 -30.55 1.80
C GLU A 216 -22.91 -29.09 2.13
N PHE A 217 -22.20 -28.46 3.09
CA PHE A 217 -22.44 -27.06 3.49
C PHE A 217 -21.52 -26.04 2.81
N SER A 218 -20.54 -26.49 2.01
CA SER A 218 -19.63 -25.66 1.21
C SER A 218 -20.32 -24.70 0.21
N SER A 219 -21.63 -24.90 -0.02
CA SER A 219 -22.45 -24.10 -0.96
C SER A 219 -23.41 -23.11 -0.29
N PHE A 220 -23.44 -23.01 1.05
CA PHE A 220 -24.37 -22.14 1.77
C PHE A 220 -23.66 -20.92 2.35
N ASN A 221 -24.23 -19.72 2.12
CA ASN A 221 -23.86 -18.49 2.82
C ASN A 221 -24.17 -18.65 4.32
N LEU A 222 -23.16 -19.09 5.07
CA LEU A 222 -23.19 -19.18 6.51
C LEU A 222 -22.81 -17.82 7.08
N GLU A 223 -23.80 -17.05 7.50
CA GLU A 223 -23.56 -15.83 8.28
C GLU A 223 -23.24 -16.25 9.73
N ILE A 224 -22.02 -15.98 10.16
CA ILE A 224 -21.57 -16.25 11.53
C ILE A 224 -22.45 -15.45 12.50
N CYS A 225 -23.03 -16.11 13.51
CA CYS A 225 -23.66 -15.37 14.61
C CYS A 225 -22.59 -14.71 15.46
N ALA A 226 -22.64 -13.38 15.58
CA ALA A 226 -21.73 -12.60 16.40
C ALA A 226 -21.70 -13.14 17.85
N GLY A 227 -20.61 -13.83 18.21
CA GLY A 227 -20.34 -14.25 19.58
C GLY A 227 -21.00 -15.56 20.05
N CYS A 228 -21.52 -16.40 19.15
CA CYS A 228 -22.01 -17.75 19.50
C CYS A 228 -21.08 -18.84 18.96
N ARG A 229 -20.97 -19.97 19.68
CA ARG A 229 -20.27 -21.19 19.24
C ARG A 229 -20.97 -21.94 18.09
N ASN A 230 -22.20 -21.55 17.75
CA ASN A 230 -23.06 -22.24 16.79
C ASN A 230 -23.31 -21.36 15.55
N PHE A 231 -23.28 -21.97 14.37
CA PHE A 231 -23.41 -21.32 13.06
C PHE A 231 -24.84 -20.91 12.72
N HIS A 232 -24.98 -19.84 11.93
CA HIS A 232 -26.21 -19.47 11.26
C HIS A 232 -25.98 -19.44 9.74
N GLY A 233 -27.05 -19.60 8.96
CA GLY A 233 -27.03 -19.44 7.51
C GLY A 233 -28.25 -18.64 7.06
N ALA A 234 -28.06 -17.82 6.03
CA ALA A 234 -28.96 -16.72 5.66
C ALA A 234 -30.42 -17.14 5.36
N ASN A 235 -30.71 -18.44 5.18
CA ASN A 235 -32.06 -18.91 4.83
C ASN A 235 -32.50 -20.26 5.45
N LYS A 236 -31.75 -20.86 6.39
CA LYS A 236 -32.18 -22.10 7.07
C LYS A 236 -31.69 -22.13 8.52
N ILE A 237 -32.60 -22.47 9.43
CA ILE A 237 -32.34 -22.60 10.87
C ILE A 237 -31.29 -23.71 11.08
N VAL A 238 -30.08 -23.35 11.52
CA VAL A 238 -29.04 -24.31 11.93
C VAL A 238 -28.97 -24.46 13.46
N CYS A 239 -29.52 -23.51 14.22
CA CYS A 239 -29.70 -23.66 15.66
C CYS A 239 -31.06 -24.30 15.96
N GLY A 240 -31.08 -25.59 16.31
CA GLY A 240 -32.30 -26.31 16.72
C GLY A 240 -33.00 -25.74 17.97
N MET A 241 -32.42 -24.72 18.62
CA MET A 241 -32.88 -24.17 19.90
C MET A 241 -33.47 -22.75 19.78
N HIS A 242 -33.38 -22.06 18.63
CA HIS A 242 -33.99 -20.73 18.43
C HIS A 242 -34.63 -20.57 17.03
N PRO A 243 -35.90 -20.95 16.84
CA PRO A 243 -36.53 -21.03 15.52
C PRO A 243 -36.78 -19.69 14.82
N TYR A 244 -36.56 -18.55 15.50
CA TYR A 244 -36.86 -17.20 14.97
C TYR A 244 -35.62 -16.31 14.74
N GLY A 245 -34.39 -16.85 14.82
CA GLY A 245 -33.18 -16.06 14.53
C GLY A 245 -32.88 -14.93 15.53
N TRP A 246 -32.02 -13.99 15.11
CA TRP A 246 -31.48 -12.86 15.90
C TRP A 246 -32.32 -11.57 15.81
N ASP A 247 -33.38 -11.56 15.00
CA ASP A 247 -34.25 -10.39 14.78
C ASP A 247 -35.03 -9.95 16.03
N ASN A 248 -35.19 -10.84 17.01
CA ASN A 248 -35.72 -10.45 18.31
C ASN A 248 -34.58 -10.00 19.22
N SER A 249 -34.72 -8.79 19.77
CA SER A 249 -33.87 -8.12 20.79
C SER A 249 -33.44 -8.95 22.03
N SER A 250 -33.78 -10.23 22.09
CA SER A 250 -33.38 -11.19 23.11
C SER A 250 -31.98 -11.75 22.85
N THR A 251 -31.09 -11.62 23.83
CA THR A 251 -29.77 -12.28 23.88
C THR A 251 -29.90 -13.80 23.69
N CYS A 252 -29.07 -14.38 22.81
CA CYS A 252 -29.02 -15.82 22.54
C CYS A 252 -28.87 -16.63 23.86
N PRO A 253 -29.71 -17.66 24.13
CA PRO A 253 -29.61 -18.46 25.36
C PRO A 253 -28.37 -19.37 25.41
N ASP A 254 -27.78 -19.66 24.24
CA ASP A 254 -26.48 -20.32 24.07
C ASP A 254 -25.29 -19.33 24.04
N TRP A 255 -25.54 -18.04 24.29
CA TRP A 255 -24.51 -17.10 24.67
C TRP A 255 -23.96 -17.53 26.03
N GLN A 256 -23.14 -18.57 26.02
CA GLN A 256 -22.25 -18.82 27.11
C GLN A 256 -21.33 -17.62 27.13
N SER A 257 -21.58 -16.73 28.08
CA SER A 257 -20.58 -15.80 28.56
C SER A 257 -19.47 -16.65 29.16
N ASP A 258 -18.72 -17.34 28.31
CA ASP A 258 -17.53 -18.02 28.75
C ASP A 258 -16.60 -16.89 29.15
N LYS A 259 -16.62 -16.59 30.46
CA LYS A 259 -15.87 -15.53 31.11
C LYS A 259 -14.36 -15.69 30.91
N HIS A 260 -13.94 -16.75 30.23
CA HIS A 260 -12.55 -17.12 29.97
C HIS A 260 -12.06 -16.88 28.55
N GLN A 261 -12.90 -16.47 27.57
CA GLN A 261 -12.41 -16.20 26.20
C GLN A 261 -13.20 -15.10 25.46
N LYS A 262 -13.42 -13.93 26.08
CA LYS A 262 -13.73 -12.74 25.28
C LYS A 262 -12.44 -12.32 24.56
N ARG A 263 -12.32 -12.66 23.28
CA ARG A 263 -11.25 -12.12 22.43
C ARG A 263 -11.28 -10.59 22.53
N VAL A 264 -10.12 -10.01 22.80
CA VAL A 264 -9.96 -8.55 22.83
C VAL A 264 -9.66 -8.10 21.42
N TYR A 265 -10.40 -7.08 20.98
CA TYR A 265 -10.30 -6.51 19.63
C TYR A 265 -9.78 -5.10 19.73
N PHE A 266 -9.14 -4.62 18.65
CA PHE A 266 -8.98 -3.19 18.51
C PHE A 266 -10.36 -2.53 18.41
N PRO A 267 -10.51 -1.26 18.83
CA PRO A 267 -11.80 -0.57 18.83
C PRO A 267 -12.57 -0.66 17.51
N PHE A 268 -11.85 -0.69 16.38
CA PHE A 268 -12.42 -0.67 15.04
C PHE A 268 -12.03 -1.91 14.21
N GLU A 269 -11.67 -3.03 14.84
CA GLU A 269 -11.42 -4.29 14.14
C GLU A 269 -12.71 -5.04 13.80
N ARG A 270 -13.78 -4.82 14.57
CA ARG A 270 -15.05 -5.53 14.41
C ARG A 270 -15.92 -4.91 13.32
N GLU A 271 -16.47 -5.75 12.45
CA GLU A 271 -17.27 -5.31 11.30
C GLU A 271 -18.52 -4.55 11.73
N GLU A 272 -19.18 -5.00 12.79
CA GLU A 272 -20.40 -4.37 13.29
C GLU A 272 -20.15 -2.93 13.77
N THR A 273 -18.92 -2.66 14.23
CA THR A 273 -18.52 -1.29 14.62
C THR A 273 -18.35 -0.40 13.39
N ILE A 274 -17.83 -0.94 12.28
CA ILE A 274 -17.64 -0.21 11.03
C ILE A 274 -18.99 0.11 10.39
N GLU A 275 -19.91 -0.86 10.35
CA GLU A 275 -21.27 -0.67 9.85
C GLU A 275 -22.03 0.42 10.61
N GLN A 276 -21.95 0.42 11.95
CA GLN A 276 -22.55 1.46 12.79
C GLN A 276 -21.99 2.85 12.51
N LEU A 277 -20.67 2.97 12.31
CA LEU A 277 -20.05 4.25 11.98
C LEU A 277 -20.47 4.72 10.58
N ASN A 278 -20.57 3.82 9.60
CA ASN A 278 -21.01 4.13 8.25
C ASN A 278 -22.42 4.72 8.20
N GLN A 279 -23.36 4.17 8.98
CA GLN A 279 -24.73 4.70 9.10
C GLN A 279 -24.75 6.19 9.50
N SER A 280 -23.74 6.67 10.22
CA SER A 280 -23.65 8.06 10.66
C SER A 280 -23.07 9.03 9.62
N ILE A 281 -22.44 8.53 8.56
CA ILE A 281 -21.71 9.34 7.56
C ILE A 281 -22.19 9.15 6.12
N GLU A 282 -22.97 8.10 5.84
CA GLU A 282 -23.40 7.71 4.49
C GLU A 282 -24.08 8.85 3.72
N LEU A 283 -24.95 9.62 4.39
CA LEU A 283 -25.67 10.75 3.77
C LEU A 283 -24.75 11.87 3.27
N ASN A 284 -23.52 11.93 3.80
CA ASN A 284 -22.55 12.97 3.48
C ASN A 284 -21.48 12.49 2.51
N GLN A 285 -21.77 11.47 1.69
CA GLN A 285 -20.88 10.99 0.61
C GLN A 285 -19.51 10.57 1.16
N ALA A 286 -19.51 9.86 2.29
CA ALA A 286 -18.31 9.30 2.88
C ALA A 286 -18.55 7.86 3.31
N THR A 287 -17.54 7.01 3.10
CA THR A 287 -17.61 5.57 3.37
C THR A 287 -16.36 5.12 4.12
N LEU A 288 -16.53 4.45 5.25
CA LEU A 288 -15.48 3.78 6.00
C LEU A 288 -15.39 2.32 5.58
N ILE A 289 -14.21 1.92 5.10
CA ILE A 289 -13.91 0.56 4.63
C ILE A 289 -12.87 -0.05 5.56
N LYS A 290 -13.10 -1.28 6.01
CA LYS A 290 -12.11 -2.04 6.76
C LYS A 290 -11.23 -2.83 5.80
N ASN A 291 -9.91 -2.70 5.97
CA ASN A 291 -8.93 -3.46 5.21
C ASN A 291 -8.43 -4.63 6.06
N ASP A 292 -8.09 -5.74 5.41
CA ASP A 292 -7.62 -6.95 6.11
C ASP A 292 -6.24 -6.80 6.76
N ASN A 293 -5.50 -5.74 6.44
CA ASN A 293 -4.13 -5.52 6.89
C ASN A 293 -4.00 -4.74 8.20
N GLY A 294 -5.07 -4.62 8.98
CA GLY A 294 -5.03 -3.87 10.23
C GLY A 294 -5.31 -2.37 10.07
N THR A 295 -5.79 -1.95 8.90
CA THR A 295 -6.09 -0.55 8.60
C THR A 295 -7.55 -0.34 8.18
N LEU A 296 -7.96 0.92 8.16
CA LEU A 296 -9.25 1.39 7.72
C LEU A 296 -9.02 2.51 6.70
N THR A 297 -9.85 2.56 5.67
CA THR A 297 -9.88 3.64 4.68
C THR A 297 -11.20 4.38 4.83
N LEU A 298 -11.16 5.63 5.27
CA LEU A 298 -12.30 6.54 5.15
C LEU A 298 -12.18 7.27 3.82
N TRP A 299 -13.10 6.98 2.91
CA TRP A 299 -13.18 7.55 1.59
C TRP A 299 -14.22 8.66 1.55
N ASP A 300 -13.83 9.83 1.05
CA ASP A 300 -14.73 10.96 0.81
C ASP A 300 -15.03 11.05 -0.69
N ASP A 301 -16.19 10.53 -1.09
CA ASP A 301 -16.65 10.50 -2.49
C ASP A 301 -16.82 11.91 -3.04
N TYR A 302 -17.14 12.90 -2.19
CA TYR A 302 -17.31 14.27 -2.62
C TYR A 302 -15.98 14.88 -3.06
N THR A 303 -14.94 14.85 -2.21
CA THR A 303 -13.64 15.47 -2.53
C THR A 303 -12.65 14.53 -3.22
N ASN A 304 -12.99 13.25 -3.36
CA ASN A 304 -12.13 12.18 -3.87
C ASN A 304 -10.86 11.98 -3.01
N ARG A 305 -11.00 12.19 -1.69
CA ARG A 305 -9.91 12.09 -0.71
C ARG A 305 -10.02 10.83 0.13
N ARG A 306 -8.89 10.32 0.63
CA ARG A 306 -8.81 9.08 1.41
C ARG A 306 -7.99 9.28 2.67
N PHE A 307 -8.57 8.87 3.79
CA PHE A 307 -7.96 8.98 5.11
C PHE A 307 -7.73 7.59 5.68
N ASN A 308 -6.49 7.24 5.95
CA ASN A 308 -6.10 5.91 6.38
C ASN A 308 -5.87 5.90 7.90
N PHE A 309 -6.49 4.95 8.59
CA PHE A 309 -6.36 4.75 10.04
C PHE A 309 -5.89 3.33 10.34
N SER A 310 -5.25 3.11 11.48
CA SER A 310 -5.14 1.77 12.08
C SER A 310 -6.48 1.32 12.66
N TRP A 311 -6.65 0.04 12.96
CA TRP A 311 -7.80 -0.44 13.76
C TRP A 311 -7.88 0.16 15.16
N ALA A 312 -6.78 0.77 15.67
CA ALA A 312 -6.80 1.57 16.90
C ALA A 312 -7.35 3.00 16.70
N GLY A 313 -7.66 3.39 15.47
CA GLY A 313 -8.15 4.72 15.09
C GLY A 313 -7.08 5.80 15.01
N LYS A 314 -5.79 5.43 15.02
CA LYS A 314 -4.68 6.37 14.79
C LYS A 314 -4.53 6.60 13.28
N LEU A 315 -4.49 7.86 12.87
CA LEU A 315 -4.24 8.27 11.49
C LEU A 315 -2.82 7.84 11.05
N GLN A 316 -2.69 7.33 9.83
CA GLN A 316 -1.41 6.92 9.24
C GLN A 316 -0.63 8.12 8.69
N ASP A 317 0.71 8.04 8.67
CA ASP A 317 1.57 9.17 8.27
C ASP A 317 1.43 9.54 6.78
N ASP A 318 1.18 8.53 5.94
CA ASP A 318 1.00 8.70 4.49
C ASP A 318 -0.40 9.21 4.10
N SER A 319 -1.35 9.15 5.03
CA SER A 319 -2.74 9.58 4.88
C SER A 319 -2.90 11.06 4.52
N ASP A 320 -4.04 11.38 3.92
CA ASP A 320 -4.55 12.75 3.90
C ASP A 320 -4.88 13.24 5.32
N LYS A 321 -4.94 14.56 5.47
CA LYS A 321 -5.24 15.25 6.74
C LYS A 321 -6.33 16.31 6.54
N LEU A 322 -7.25 16.41 7.49
CA LEU A 322 -8.12 17.57 7.67
C LEU A 322 -7.44 18.47 8.70
N VAL A 323 -6.80 19.54 8.22
CA VAL A 323 -5.93 20.41 9.04
C VAL A 323 -6.71 21.05 10.19
N GLU A 324 -8.00 21.31 9.95
CA GLU A 324 -8.97 21.83 10.92
C GLU A 324 -9.22 20.92 12.13
N LEU A 325 -8.96 19.60 12.01
CA LEU A 325 -9.12 18.66 13.12
C LEU A 325 -7.87 18.57 14.00
N GLY A 326 -6.76 19.16 13.57
CA GLY A 326 -5.48 19.15 14.28
C GLY A 326 -4.67 17.85 14.12
N GLU A 327 -3.41 17.89 14.55
CA GLU A 327 -2.44 16.81 14.30
C GLU A 327 -2.73 15.50 15.03
N ASN A 328 -3.48 15.57 16.14
CA ASN A 328 -3.82 14.42 16.98
C ASN A 328 -5.21 13.84 16.68
N ALA A 329 -5.84 14.28 15.59
CA ALA A 329 -7.17 13.80 15.19
C ALA A 329 -7.15 12.29 14.98
N ARG A 330 -8.17 11.62 15.53
CA ARG A 330 -8.38 10.17 15.40
C ARG A 330 -9.61 9.88 14.55
N LEU A 331 -9.82 8.61 14.21
CA LEU A 331 -10.96 8.18 13.40
C LEU A 331 -12.29 8.81 13.85
N LEU A 332 -12.60 8.79 15.15
CA LEU A 332 -13.86 9.36 15.66
C LEU A 332 -13.99 10.87 15.41
N SER A 333 -12.89 11.62 15.40
CA SER A 333 -12.91 13.05 15.04
C SER A 333 -13.32 13.24 13.57
N TYR A 334 -12.86 12.35 12.68
CA TYR A 334 -13.25 12.35 11.28
C TYR A 334 -14.69 11.91 11.09
N ILE A 335 -15.13 10.84 11.76
CA ILE A 335 -16.54 10.41 11.70
C ILE A 335 -17.47 11.54 12.17
N GLN A 336 -17.13 12.23 13.26
CA GLN A 336 -17.88 13.38 13.73
C GLN A 336 -17.89 14.53 12.71
N TYR A 337 -16.77 14.81 12.06
CA TYR A 337 -16.70 15.82 11.00
C TYR A 337 -17.63 15.45 9.84
N PHE A 338 -17.53 14.22 9.34
CA PHE A 338 -18.33 13.75 8.20
C PHE A 338 -19.81 13.57 8.54
N SER A 339 -20.20 13.32 9.80
CA SER A 339 -21.61 13.16 10.16
C SER A 339 -22.40 14.48 10.13
N VAL A 340 -21.72 15.62 10.28
CA VAL A 340 -22.34 16.96 10.29
C VAL A 340 -21.89 17.86 9.15
N ARG A 341 -21.00 17.38 8.27
CA ARG A 341 -20.46 18.17 7.17
C ARG A 341 -21.59 18.64 6.25
N ALA A 342 -21.65 19.94 6.00
CA ALA A 342 -22.43 20.50 4.92
C ALA A 342 -21.59 20.58 3.65
N VAL A 343 -22.01 19.87 2.60
CA VAL A 343 -21.43 20.03 1.26
C VAL A 343 -22.07 21.24 0.59
N ILE A 344 -21.27 22.29 0.34
CA ILE A 344 -21.70 23.50 -0.35
C ILE A 344 -21.04 23.53 -1.72
N GLU A 345 -21.82 23.32 -2.77
CA GLU A 345 -21.33 23.37 -4.14
C GLU A 345 -21.34 24.82 -4.65
N PHE A 346 -20.20 25.26 -5.18
CA PHE A 346 -20.06 26.56 -5.82
C PHE A 346 -19.62 26.40 -7.27
N ASP A 347 -20.46 26.79 -8.23
CA ASP A 347 -20.09 26.68 -9.64
C ASP A 347 -19.09 27.79 -10.07
N TYR A 348 -17.85 27.37 -10.31
CA TYR A 348 -16.76 28.24 -10.78
C TYR A 348 -16.81 28.52 -12.29
N SER A 349 -17.75 27.97 -13.06
CA SER A 349 -17.89 28.24 -14.50
C SER A 349 -18.04 29.73 -14.81
N SER A 350 -18.74 30.45 -13.94
CA SER A 350 -18.92 31.92 -14.05
C SER A 350 -17.65 32.74 -13.78
N LYS A 351 -16.62 32.13 -13.18
CA LYS A 351 -15.36 32.80 -12.79
C LYS A 351 -14.18 32.50 -13.72
N ILE A 352 -14.41 31.78 -14.82
CA ILE A 352 -13.34 31.34 -15.72
C ILE A 352 -12.59 32.50 -16.38
N ASP A 353 -13.30 33.55 -16.80
CA ASP A 353 -12.66 34.73 -17.39
C ASP A 353 -11.77 35.45 -16.38
N GLU A 354 -12.21 35.53 -15.13
CA GLU A 354 -11.41 36.09 -14.03
C GLU A 354 -10.14 35.26 -13.80
N PHE A 355 -10.27 33.93 -13.72
CA PHE A 355 -9.12 33.03 -13.56
C PHE A 355 -8.15 33.08 -14.75
N ALA A 356 -8.67 33.15 -15.98
CA ALA A 356 -7.86 33.30 -17.17
C ALA A 356 -7.08 34.62 -17.18
N GLN A 357 -7.70 35.71 -16.71
CA GLN A 357 -7.02 36.99 -16.56
C GLN A 357 -5.93 36.94 -15.48
N GLN A 358 -6.22 36.33 -14.31
CA GLN A 358 -5.27 36.16 -13.22
C GLN A 358 -4.04 35.32 -13.62
N LEU A 359 -4.23 34.33 -14.49
CA LEU A 359 -3.18 33.40 -14.93
C LEU A 359 -2.55 33.77 -16.27
N LYS A 360 -2.81 34.98 -16.79
CA LYS A 360 -2.27 35.44 -18.07
C LYS A 360 -0.74 35.34 -18.09
N GLY A 361 -0.23 34.54 -19.04
CA GLY A 361 1.21 34.28 -19.19
C GLY A 361 1.78 33.20 -18.28
N ILE A 362 0.95 32.57 -17.43
CA ILE A 362 1.34 31.47 -16.53
C ILE A 362 0.67 30.18 -16.99
N ALA A 363 -0.65 30.21 -17.18
CA ALA A 363 -1.45 29.05 -17.52
C ALA A 363 -2.63 29.43 -18.43
N THR A 364 -3.23 28.43 -19.07
CA THR A 364 -4.50 28.58 -19.79
C THR A 364 -5.60 27.86 -19.02
N VAL A 365 -6.70 28.55 -18.76
CA VAL A 365 -7.91 27.99 -18.13
C VAL A 365 -8.98 27.82 -19.20
N ALA A 366 -9.66 26.67 -19.23
CA ALA A 366 -10.75 26.42 -20.18
C ALA A 366 -11.77 25.45 -19.60
N ILE A 367 -13.04 25.65 -19.93
CA ILE A 367 -14.12 24.68 -19.67
C ILE A 367 -14.10 23.60 -20.76
N ASN A 368 -14.43 22.36 -20.37
CA ASN A 368 -14.85 21.30 -21.28
C ASN A 368 -16.08 20.58 -20.70
N ASP A 369 -16.55 19.55 -21.41
CA ASP A 369 -17.74 18.77 -21.03
C ASP A 369 -17.64 18.12 -19.64
N THR A 370 -16.42 17.97 -19.11
CA THR A 370 -16.14 17.26 -17.85
C THR A 370 -15.77 18.20 -16.70
N GLY A 371 -15.72 19.52 -16.93
CA GLY A 371 -15.35 20.51 -15.92
C GLY A 371 -14.35 21.57 -16.39
N ILE A 372 -13.45 21.95 -15.49
CA ILE A 372 -12.48 23.05 -15.63
C ILE A 372 -11.08 22.48 -15.80
N ASN A 373 -10.40 22.85 -16.88
CA ASN A 373 -9.03 22.47 -17.16
C ASN A 373 -8.08 23.64 -16.99
N VAL A 374 -6.99 23.43 -16.26
CA VAL A 374 -5.87 24.36 -16.15
C VAL A 374 -4.65 23.73 -16.80
N ARG A 375 -4.06 24.41 -17.78
CA ARG A 375 -2.91 23.91 -18.55
C ARG A 375 -1.68 24.80 -18.35
N VAL A 376 -0.56 24.18 -18.02
CA VAL A 376 0.76 24.84 -17.89
C VAL A 376 1.75 24.23 -18.89
N ASN A 377 2.69 25.04 -19.38
CA ASN A 377 3.59 24.67 -20.46
C ASN A 377 5.04 24.41 -20.01
N HIS A 378 5.31 24.37 -18.71
CA HIS A 378 6.65 24.15 -18.17
C HIS A 378 6.70 22.99 -17.18
N CYS A 379 7.75 22.17 -17.28
CA CYS A 379 8.06 21.11 -16.33
C CYS A 379 9.39 21.42 -15.61
N PRO A 380 9.36 21.89 -14.36
CA PRO A 380 10.56 22.36 -13.67
C PRO A 380 11.61 21.25 -13.44
N LYS A 381 11.17 19.99 -13.34
CA LYS A 381 12.07 18.84 -13.10
C LYS A 381 12.98 18.52 -14.29
N PHE A 382 12.57 18.85 -15.51
CA PHE A 382 13.26 18.43 -16.73
C PHE A 382 13.64 19.60 -17.65
N ASN A 383 13.34 20.84 -17.26
CA ASN A 383 13.59 22.06 -18.05
C ASN A 383 13.13 21.94 -19.52
N ILE A 384 11.99 21.26 -19.73
CA ILE A 384 11.38 21.02 -21.04
C ILE A 384 9.95 21.51 -21.06
N LYS A 385 9.50 21.94 -22.24
CA LYS A 385 8.12 22.33 -22.50
C LYS A 385 7.23 21.09 -22.56
N ILE A 386 6.77 20.63 -21.39
CA ILE A 386 5.72 19.62 -21.30
C ILE A 386 4.41 20.33 -20.96
N LYS A 387 3.38 20.04 -21.75
CA LYS A 387 2.02 20.46 -21.46
C LYS A 387 1.45 19.59 -20.35
N ARG A 388 1.31 20.15 -19.14
CA ARG A 388 0.59 19.50 -18.03
C ARG A 388 -0.84 20.01 -17.99
N GLN A 389 -1.78 19.14 -17.68
CA GLN A 389 -3.19 19.47 -17.58
C GLN A 389 -3.72 19.01 -16.23
N TYR A 390 -4.26 19.95 -15.46
CA TYR A 390 -4.95 19.72 -14.20
C TYR A 390 -6.45 19.84 -14.44
N ARG A 391 -7.23 18.93 -13.88
CA ARG A 391 -8.67 18.83 -14.14
C ARG A 391 -9.46 18.92 -12.85
N PHE A 392 -10.46 19.79 -12.87
CA PHE A 392 -11.36 20.05 -11.76
C PHE A 392 -12.80 19.91 -12.26
N ARG A 393 -13.70 19.49 -11.38
CA ARG A 393 -15.14 19.65 -11.59
C ARG A 393 -15.50 21.13 -11.60
N PHE A 394 -16.74 21.44 -11.98
CA PHE A 394 -17.26 22.81 -11.94
C PHE A 394 -17.28 23.42 -10.55
N ASP A 395 -17.40 22.59 -9.51
CA ASP A 395 -17.30 23.01 -8.10
C ASP A 395 -15.86 23.17 -7.59
N GLY A 396 -14.87 23.01 -8.47
CA GLY A 396 -13.46 23.21 -8.15
C GLY A 396 -12.78 22.03 -7.46
N ILE A 397 -13.49 20.91 -7.24
CA ILE A 397 -12.89 19.68 -6.70
C ILE A 397 -12.04 18.97 -7.78
N PRO A 398 -10.83 18.49 -7.44
CA PRO A 398 -9.97 17.82 -8.40
C PRO A 398 -10.52 16.45 -8.82
N LEU A 399 -10.41 16.13 -10.11
CA LEU A 399 -10.75 14.79 -10.61
C LEU A 399 -9.71 13.74 -10.22
N TYR A 400 -8.43 14.15 -10.16
CA TYR A 400 -7.30 13.25 -9.89
C TYR A 400 -6.36 13.86 -8.83
N PRO A 401 -6.75 13.84 -7.54
CA PRO A 401 -5.97 14.48 -6.47
C PRO A 401 -4.62 13.81 -6.16
N TYR A 402 -4.40 12.58 -6.61
CA TYR A 402 -3.17 11.81 -6.34
C TYR A 402 -2.23 11.67 -7.54
N GLU A 403 -2.48 12.37 -8.65
CA GLU A 403 -1.54 12.34 -9.76
C GLU A 403 -0.19 12.94 -9.36
N SER A 404 0.90 12.33 -9.84
CA SER A 404 2.28 12.79 -9.56
C SER A 404 2.58 14.23 -9.99
N ILE A 405 1.71 14.84 -10.81
CA ILE A 405 1.83 16.24 -11.23
C ILE A 405 1.29 17.23 -10.19
N VAL A 406 0.48 16.78 -9.22
CA VAL A 406 -0.12 17.61 -8.18
C VAL A 406 0.97 18.19 -7.27
N PRO A 407 0.98 19.51 -7.00
CA PRO A 407 1.96 20.11 -6.10
C PRO A 407 1.90 19.53 -4.69
N GLN A 408 3.05 19.11 -4.16
CA GLN A 408 3.13 18.50 -2.83
C GLN A 408 2.71 19.48 -1.72
N GLU A 409 2.94 20.78 -1.91
CA GLU A 409 2.52 21.83 -0.98
C GLU A 409 1.00 21.93 -0.84
N LEU A 410 0.25 21.41 -1.81
CA LEU A 410 -1.21 21.40 -1.81
C LEU A 410 -1.80 20.06 -1.36
N LYS A 411 -0.99 19.07 -0.96
CA LYS A 411 -1.43 17.69 -0.65
C LYS A 411 -2.74 17.63 0.14
N TYR A 412 -2.90 18.46 1.17
CA TYR A 412 -4.07 18.42 2.07
C TYR A 412 -5.17 19.44 1.76
N ASN A 413 -4.96 20.32 0.79
CA ASN A 413 -5.91 21.38 0.42
C ASN A 413 -5.87 21.65 -1.09
N TYR A 414 -5.83 20.59 -1.90
CA TYR A 414 -5.77 20.69 -3.35
C TYR A 414 -7.17 20.87 -3.95
N ASN A 415 -7.46 22.08 -4.40
CA ASN A 415 -8.69 22.44 -5.13
C ASN A 415 -8.37 23.54 -6.15
N LEU A 416 -9.33 23.89 -7.01
CA LEU A 416 -9.13 24.86 -8.08
C LEU A 416 -8.62 26.21 -7.56
N VAL A 417 -9.21 26.73 -6.48
CA VAL A 417 -8.87 28.05 -5.94
C VAL A 417 -7.45 28.06 -5.36
N THR A 418 -7.13 27.08 -4.52
CA THR A 418 -5.80 26.97 -3.91
C THR A 418 -4.73 26.70 -4.96
N PHE A 419 -5.07 25.96 -6.01
CA PHE A 419 -4.17 25.70 -7.13
C PHE A 419 -3.89 26.97 -7.96
N ILE A 420 -4.91 27.79 -8.23
CA ILE A 420 -4.74 29.07 -8.93
C ILE A 420 -3.82 30.02 -8.14
N GLU A 421 -4.03 30.13 -6.83
CA GLU A 421 -3.15 30.95 -5.97
C GLU A 421 -1.72 30.40 -5.93
N TRP A 422 -1.57 29.07 -5.84
CA TRP A 422 -0.26 28.44 -5.88
C TRP A 422 0.48 28.73 -7.20
N LEU A 423 -0.21 28.68 -8.35
CA LEU A 423 0.37 29.02 -9.65
C LEU A 423 0.86 30.47 -9.73
N LYS A 424 0.11 31.41 -9.14
CA LYS A 424 0.48 32.84 -9.09
C LYS A 424 1.78 33.05 -8.30
N VAL A 425 1.88 32.42 -7.14
CA VAL A 425 3.08 32.48 -6.28
C VAL A 425 4.28 31.79 -6.93
N ASN A 426 4.04 30.65 -7.59
CA ASN A 426 5.10 29.81 -8.14
C ASN A 426 5.37 30.04 -9.63
N LYS A 427 4.95 31.16 -10.22
CA LYS A 427 5.05 31.43 -11.67
C LYS A 427 6.43 31.15 -12.29
N ALA A 428 7.52 31.37 -11.56
CA ALA A 428 8.89 31.11 -12.04
C ALA A 428 9.22 29.61 -12.16
N ARG A 429 8.49 28.74 -11.44
CA ARG A 429 8.60 27.28 -11.49
C ARG A 429 7.69 26.65 -12.56
N VAL A 430 6.74 27.41 -13.11
CA VAL A 430 5.69 26.93 -14.05
C VAL A 430 5.63 27.67 -15.38
N GLY A 431 6.37 28.77 -15.53
CA GLY A 431 6.45 29.61 -16.73
C GLY A 431 7.56 29.22 -17.70
#